data_AF-D0SQH0-F1
#
_entry.id   AF-D0SQH0-F1
#
_cell.length_a   1.000
_cell.length_b   1.000
_cell.length_c   1.000
_cell.angle_alpha   90.00
_cell.angle_beta   90.00
_cell.angle_gamma   90.00
#
_symmetry.space_group_name_H-M   'P 1'
#
loop_
_entity.id
_entity.type
_entity.pdbx_description
1 polymer ?
#
loop_
_entity_poly.entity_id
_entity_poly.type
_entity_poly.pdbx_seq_one_letter_code
_entity_poly.pdbx_strand_id
1 'polypeptide(L)'
;MYGFPLTIYLLSGWLQTRFPQLDLLSHNAGHLWSTLLGEKGDPHFDILHIASYVFLGYGFYLLSTSWHVLYNAQRQHSLAITGPYARIRHPQ
;
A
#
# COMPACT_ATOMS: atom_id res chain seq x y z
N MET A 1 10.66 -6.01 8.41
CA MET A 1 10.77 -7.31 7.73
C MET A 1 12.18 -7.83 7.95
N TYR A 2 12.37 -9.03 8.49
CA TYR A 2 13.70 -9.59 8.72
C TYR A 2 14.24 -10.19 7.41
N GLY A 3 15.01 -9.41 6.66
CA GLY A 3 15.66 -9.80 5.42
C GLY A 3 16.21 -8.58 4.68
N PHE A 4 17.34 -8.76 4.00
CA PHE A 4 17.92 -7.70 3.16
C PHE A 4 17.10 -7.62 1.85
N PRO A 5 16.46 -6.48 1.52
CA PRO A 5 15.60 -6.39 0.35
C PRO A 5 16.39 -6.73 -0.93
N LEU A 6 15.91 -7.69 -1.71
CA LEU A 6 16.61 -8.18 -2.91
C LEU A 6 16.92 -7.05 -3.91
N THR A 7 16.04 -6.06 -4.01
CA THR A 7 16.25 -4.86 -4.83
C THR A 7 17.45 -4.04 -4.36
N ILE A 8 17.64 -3.86 -3.04
CA ILE A 8 18.81 -3.17 -2.48
C ILE A 8 20.07 -4.00 -2.74
N TYR A 9 19.99 -5.32 -2.62
CA TYR A 9 21.12 -6.20 -2.92
C TYR A 9 21.63 -6.03 -4.35
N LEU A 10 20.74 -6.08 -5.34
CA LEU A 10 21.10 -5.94 -6.74
C LEU A 10 21.64 -4.54 -7.08
N LEU A 11 21.15 -3.50 -6.41
CA LEU A 11 21.54 -2.11 -6.67
C LEU A 11 22.68 -1.60 -5.78
N SER A 12 23.11 -2.38 -4.79
CA SER A 12 24.05 -1.96 -3.73
C SER A 12 25.35 -1.35 -4.25
N GLY A 13 25.95 -1.95 -5.28
CA GLY A 13 27.19 -1.43 -5.90
C GLY A 13 27.01 -0.08 -6.58
N TRP A 14 25.88 0.13 -7.28
CA TRP A 14 25.55 1.42 -7.89
C TRP A 14 25.22 2.48 -6.83
N LEU A 15 24.45 2.10 -5.81
CA LEU A 15 24.11 2.99 -4.68
C LEU A 15 25.33 3.43 -3.87
N GLN A 16 26.27 2.53 -3.55
CA GLN A 16 27.50 2.88 -2.84
C GLN A 16 28.40 3.81 -3.67
N THR A 17 28.43 3.64 -4.99
CA THR A 17 29.23 4.51 -5.87
C THR A 17 28.66 5.92 -5.94
N ARG A 18 27.33 6.06 -5.94
CA ARG A 18 26.64 7.36 -6.11
C ARG A 18 26.31 8.06 -4.78
N PHE A 19 26.21 7.29 -3.69
CA PHE A 19 25.90 7.76 -2.34
C PHE A 19 26.79 7.03 -1.30
N PRO A 20 28.07 7.39 -1.18
CA PRO A 20 29.03 6.66 -0.35
C PRO A 20 28.77 6.75 1.16
N GLN A 21 27.97 7.71 1.63
CA GLN A 21 27.61 7.87 3.05
C GLN A 21 26.36 7.07 3.46
N LEU A 22 25.79 6.29 2.55
CA LEU A 22 24.49 5.65 2.71
C LEU A 22 24.69 4.28 3.37
N ASP A 23 24.19 4.11 4.60
CA ASP A 23 24.21 2.81 5.29
C ASP A 23 23.09 1.91 4.73
N LEU A 24 23.44 1.11 3.71
CA LEU A 24 22.52 0.19 3.03
C LEU A 24 22.00 -0.94 3.94
N LEU A 25 22.70 -1.25 5.04
CA LEU A 25 22.29 -2.29 6.00
C LEU A 25 21.40 -1.74 7.11
N SER A 26 21.24 -0.41 7.19
CA SER A 26 20.30 0.22 8.12
C SER A 26 18.86 -0.10 7.76
N HIS A 27 17.99 -0.15 8.76
CA HIS A 27 16.54 -0.27 8.55
C HIS A 27 16.02 0.85 7.62
N ASN A 28 16.61 2.05 7.70
CA ASN A 28 16.19 3.21 6.91
C ASN A 28 16.45 3.05 5.41
N ALA A 29 17.44 2.23 5.00
CA ALA A 29 17.68 1.92 3.60
C ALA A 29 16.51 1.17 2.93
N GLY A 30 15.65 0.51 3.72
CA GLY A 30 14.38 -0.07 3.25
C GLY A 30 13.44 0.96 2.62
N HIS A 31 13.56 2.23 2.99
CA HIS A 31 12.86 3.35 2.34
C HIS A 31 13.72 3.93 1.21
N LEU A 32 14.00 3.10 0.20
CA LEU A 32 14.90 3.44 -0.91
C LEU A 32 14.53 4.79 -1.56
N TRP A 33 13.24 5.02 -1.79
CA TRP A 33 12.74 6.27 -2.36
C TRP A 33 12.99 7.47 -1.46
N SER A 34 12.66 7.41 -0.18
CA SER A 34 12.94 8.49 0.79
C SER A 34 14.43 8.84 0.82
N THR A 35 15.28 7.82 0.77
CA THR A 35 16.74 7.99 0.79
C THR A 35 17.26 8.61 -0.51
N LEU A 36 16.73 8.18 -1.67
CA LEU A 36 17.10 8.70 -3.00
C LEU A 36 16.58 10.11 -3.27
N LEU A 37 15.43 10.47 -2.69
CA LEU A 37 14.79 11.78 -2.82
C LEU A 37 15.32 12.79 -1.78
N GLY A 38 16.14 12.37 -0.81
CA GLY A 38 16.73 13.25 0.21
C GLY A 38 15.69 13.79 1.20
N GLU A 39 14.56 13.12 1.34
CA GLU A 39 13.45 13.50 2.21
C GLU A 39 13.93 13.51 3.68
N LYS A 40 13.97 14.69 4.30
CA LYS A 40 14.32 14.92 5.72
C LYS A 40 13.09 15.07 6.63
N GLY A 41 11.92 14.63 6.19
CA GLY A 41 10.65 14.73 6.93
C GLY A 41 10.28 13.46 7.69
N ASP A 42 9.28 13.55 8.57
CA ASP A 42 8.66 12.38 9.20
C ASP A 42 7.94 11.55 8.11
N PRO A 43 8.37 10.30 7.86
CA PRO A 43 7.77 9.45 6.81
C PRO A 43 6.27 9.26 6.97
N HIS A 44 5.72 9.42 8.18
CA HIS A 44 4.30 9.22 8.46
C HIS A 44 3.39 10.36 7.96
N PHE A 45 3.96 11.55 7.67
CA PHE A 45 3.21 12.72 7.21
C PHE A 45 3.41 13.06 5.74
N ASP A 46 4.13 12.20 4.99
CA ASP A 46 4.21 12.35 3.55
C ASP A 46 2.83 12.18 2.90
N ILE A 47 2.56 12.98 1.86
CA ILE A 47 1.28 13.00 1.13
C ILE A 47 0.94 11.60 0.62
N LEU A 48 1.94 10.81 0.22
CA LEU A 48 1.74 9.43 -0.20
C LEU A 48 1.24 8.53 0.93
N HIS A 49 1.71 8.72 2.16
CA HIS A 49 1.25 7.94 3.32
C HIS A 49 -0.18 8.32 3.68
N ILE A 50 -0.50 9.61 3.72
CA ILE A 50 -1.87 10.07 4.00
C ILE A 50 -2.83 9.57 2.92
N ALA A 51 -2.47 9.71 1.63
CA ALA A 51 -3.27 9.18 0.53
C ALA A 51 -3.46 7.67 0.66
N SER A 52 -2.42 6.92 1.01
CA SER A 52 -2.48 5.48 1.24
C SER A 52 -3.46 5.12 2.37
N TYR A 53 -3.45 5.86 3.48
CA TYR A 53 -4.42 5.66 4.56
C TYR A 53 -5.86 5.94 4.13
N VAL A 54 -6.08 6.98 3.33
CA VAL A 54 -7.40 7.28 2.76
C VAL A 54 -7.85 6.15 1.85
N PHE A 55 -6.99 5.67 0.94
CA PHE A 55 -7.31 4.55 0.05
C PHE A 55 -7.60 3.26 0.83
N LEU A 56 -6.82 2.95 1.86
CA LEU A 56 -7.05 1.80 2.72
C LEU A 56 -8.38 1.90 3.45
N GLY A 57 -8.66 3.03 4.11
CA GLY A 57 -9.92 3.25 4.81
C GLY A 57 -11.13 3.17 3.88
N TYR A 58 -11.03 3.78 2.69
CA TYR A 58 -12.06 3.69 1.67
C TYR A 58 -12.25 2.25 1.15
N GLY A 59 -11.16 1.51 0.93
CA GLY A 59 -11.19 0.10 0.55
C GLY A 59 -11.91 -0.76 1.57
N PHE A 60 -11.60 -0.60 2.87
CA PHE A 60 -12.30 -1.31 3.95
C PHE A 60 -13.78 -0.95 4.03
N TYR A 61 -14.12 0.33 3.85
CA TYR A 61 -15.52 0.77 3.81
C TYR A 61 -16.28 0.12 2.64
N LEU A 62 -15.69 0.11 1.44
CA LEU A 62 -16.27 -0.50 0.25
C LEU A 62 -16.46 -2.02 0.44
N LEU A 63 -15.45 -2.70 1.00
CA LEU A 63 -15.51 -4.12 1.34
C LEU A 63 -16.65 -4.42 2.33
N SER A 64 -16.70 -3.66 3.43
CA SER A 64 -17.70 -3.83 4.49
C SER A 64 -19.13 -3.64 3.97
N THR A 65 -19.36 -2.59 3.19
CA THR A 65 -20.67 -2.29 2.61
C THR A 65 -21.08 -3.31 1.55
N SER A 66 -20.14 -3.79 0.73
CA SER A 66 -20.40 -4.83 -0.28
C SER A 66 -20.77 -6.15 0.37
N TRP A 67 -20.07 -6.54 1.45
CA TRP A 67 -20.35 -7.79 2.15
C TRP A 67 -21.81 -7.88 2.65
N HIS A 68 -22.34 -6.78 3.20
CA HIS A 68 -23.72 -6.74 3.66
C HIS A 68 -24.74 -7.00 2.54
N VAL A 69 -24.51 -6.44 1.34
CA VAL A 69 -25.38 -6.68 0.17
C VAL A 69 -25.26 -8.13 -0.29
N LEU A 70 -24.03 -8.62 -0.46
CA LEU A 70 -23.77 -9.97 -0.94
C LEU A 70 -24.34 -11.03 -0.02
N TYR A 71 -24.16 -10.87 1.29
CA TYR A 71 -24.68 -11.79 2.30
C TYR A 71 -26.20 -11.93 2.20
N ASN A 72 -26.93 -10.82 2.13
CA ASN A 72 -28.39 -10.82 2.01
C ASN A 72 -28.85 -11.43 0.68
N ALA A 73 -28.21 -11.07 -0.44
CA ALA A 73 -28.52 -11.62 -1.74
C ALA A 73 -28.30 -13.15 -1.78
N GLN A 74 -27.20 -13.63 -1.21
CA GLN A 74 -26.86 -15.04 -1.13
C GLN A 74 -27.87 -15.83 -0.28
N ARG A 75 -28.31 -15.28 0.87
CA ARG A 75 -29.35 -15.89 1.71
C ARG A 75 -30.72 -15.98 1.04
N GLN A 76 -31.00 -15.07 0.11
CA GLN A 76 -32.25 -15.03 -0.65
C GLN A 76 -32.15 -15.76 -1.99
N HIS A 77 -31.02 -16.40 -2.29
CA HIS A 77 -30.75 -17.03 -3.59
C HIS A 77 -30.99 -16.08 -4.79
N SER A 78 -30.60 -14.82 -4.63
CA SER A 78 -30.77 -13.76 -5.63
C SER A 78 -29.44 -13.11 -6.01
N LEU A 79 -29.44 -12.35 -7.10
CA LEU A 79 -28.26 -11.60 -7.55
C LEU A 79 -28.09 -10.31 -6.75
N ALA A 80 -26.87 -10.04 -6.31
CA ALA A 80 -26.51 -8.76 -5.71
C ALA A 80 -26.43 -7.69 -6.82
N ILE A 81 -27.42 -6.78 -6.85
CA ILE A 81 -27.52 -5.70 -7.86
C ILE A 81 -27.73 -4.31 -7.25
N THR A 82 -27.70 -4.21 -5.92
CA THR A 82 -27.92 -2.96 -5.17
C THR A 82 -26.65 -2.52 -4.45
N GLY A 83 -26.63 -1.28 -3.95
CA GLY A 83 -25.45 -0.73 -3.28
C GLY A 83 -24.22 -0.69 -4.21
N PRO A 84 -23.02 -1.08 -3.73
CA PRO A 84 -21.81 -1.12 -4.57
C PRO A 84 -21.95 -1.98 -5.84
N TYR A 85 -22.72 -3.07 -5.77
CA TYR A 85 -22.95 -3.98 -6.89
C TYR A 85 -23.74 -3.35 -8.05
N ALA A 86 -24.42 -2.22 -7.83
CA ALA A 86 -25.11 -1.48 -8.90
C ALA A 86 -24.15 -0.83 -9.90
N ARG A 87 -22.87 -0.63 -9.52
CA ARG A 87 -21.85 0.03 -10.36
C ARG A 87 -20.66 -0.87 -10.68
N ILE A 88 -20.29 -1.77 -9.76
CA ILE A 88 -19.08 -2.61 -9.86
C ILE A 88 -19.50 -4.06 -9.60
N ARG A 89 -19.10 -5.00 -10.47
CA ARG A 89 -19.51 -6.42 -10.32
C ARG A 89 -18.78 -7.15 -9.20
N HIS A 90 -17.56 -6.72 -8.90
CA HIS A 90 -16.68 -7.28 -7.86
C HIS A 90 -16.09 -6.14 -7.02
N PRO A 91 -16.90 -5.48 -6.17
CA PRO A 91 -16.46 -4.39 -5.30
C PRO A 91 -15.69 -4.88 -4.05
N GLN A 92 -15.74 -6.18 -3.75
CA GLN A 92 -14.90 -6.87 -2.77
C GLN A 92 -13.68 -7.51 -3.42
#